data_AF-A0A530CKP3-F1
#
_entry.id   AF-A0A530CKP3-F1
#
_cell.length_a   1.000
_cell.length_b   1.000
_cell.length_c   1.000
_cell.angle_alpha   90.00
_cell.angle_beta   90.00
_cell.angle_gamma   90.00
#
_symmetry.space_group_name_H-M   'P 1'
#
loop_
_entity.id
_entity.type
_entity.pdbx_description
1 polymer ?
#
loop_
_entity_poly.entity_id
_entity_poly.type
_entity_poly.pdbx_seq_one_letter_code
_entity_poly.pdbx_strand_id
1 'polypeptide(L)'
;KGSLPIDGAEIKASISKGVARLDKAEINAQKYKIWLSGIASYAGRGLALSGGVVPSGQPAQQPQQANGQAASPPPAQPNQSLFFVGGNWSAPFISPIAPGVSGQ
;
A
#
# COMPACT_ATOMS: atom_id res chain seq x y z
N LYS A 1 -5.18 16.94 15.73
CA LYS A 1 -5.99 16.41 14.62
C LYS A 1 -5.60 17.19 13.36
N GLY A 2 -5.29 16.52 12.25
CA GLY A 2 -4.98 17.15 10.96
C GLY A 2 -6.10 16.91 9.96
N SER A 3 -6.24 17.77 8.96
CA SER A 3 -7.15 17.59 7.82
C SER A 3 -6.32 17.42 6.55
N LEU A 4 -6.71 16.47 5.69
CA LEU A 4 -6.12 16.26 4.38
C LEU A 4 -7.23 16.40 3.33
N PRO A 5 -7.25 17.47 2.52
CA PRO A 5 -8.20 17.59 1.42
C PRO A 5 -7.94 16.50 0.38
N ILE A 6 -8.97 15.76 0.01
CA ILE A 6 -8.93 14.72 -1.02
C ILE A 6 -9.78 15.16 -2.21
N ASP A 7 -9.24 15.01 -3.40
CA ASP A 7 -9.91 15.32 -4.67
C ASP A 7 -10.72 14.11 -5.15
N GLY A 8 -10.30 12.89 -4.77
CA GLY A 8 -11.04 11.67 -5.07
C GLY A 8 -10.39 10.43 -4.48
N ALA A 9 -11.19 9.36 -4.41
CA ALA A 9 -10.73 8.04 -4.00
C ALA A 9 -11.30 6.96 -4.92
N GLU A 10 -10.48 5.96 -5.25
CA GLU A 10 -10.87 4.79 -6.02
C GLU A 10 -10.51 3.53 -5.24
N ILE A 11 -11.43 2.57 -5.16
CA ILE A 11 -11.19 1.29 -4.52
C ILE A 11 -11.74 0.18 -5.42
N LYS A 12 -10.86 -0.76 -5.77
CA LYS A 12 -11.18 -2.03 -6.41
C LYS A 12 -10.80 -3.15 -5.44
N ALA A 13 -11.81 -3.86 -4.97
CA ALA A 13 -11.64 -4.98 -4.07
C ALA A 13 -12.62 -6.11 -4.39
N SER A 14 -12.25 -7.32 -4.00
CA SER A 14 -13.12 -8.49 -4.00
C SER A 14 -13.18 -9.08 -2.60
N ILE A 15 -14.32 -9.66 -2.24
CA ILE A 15 -14.49 -10.37 -0.97
C ILE A 15 -14.87 -11.81 -1.29
N SER A 16 -14.10 -12.76 -0.78
CA SER A 16 -14.37 -14.18 -0.95
C SER A 16 -13.88 -14.95 0.28
N LYS A 17 -14.69 -15.91 0.74
CA LYS A 17 -14.36 -16.80 1.88
C LYS A 17 -13.83 -16.06 3.11
N GLY A 18 -14.41 -14.91 3.43
CA GLY A 18 -14.01 -14.10 4.59
C GLY A 18 -12.68 -13.37 4.44
N VAL A 19 -12.16 -13.19 3.22
CA VAL A 19 -10.99 -12.38 2.92
C VAL A 19 -11.37 -11.30 1.91
N ALA A 20 -11.12 -10.04 2.25
CA ALA A 20 -11.10 -8.94 1.31
C ALA A 20 -9.72 -8.86 0.65
N ARG A 21 -9.68 -8.82 -0.68
CA ARG A 21 -8.50 -8.54 -1.48
C ARG A 21 -8.64 -7.16 -2.10
N LEU A 22 -7.73 -6.26 -1.79
CA LEU A 22 -7.62 -4.94 -2.40
C LEU A 22 -6.65 -5.03 -3.57
N ASP A 23 -7.19 -5.02 -4.78
CA ASP A 23 -6.39 -4.98 -6.01
C ASP A 23 -5.86 -3.56 -6.25
N LYS A 24 -6.69 -2.55 -5.92
CA LYS A 24 -6.33 -1.14 -6.01
C LYS A 24 -7.09 -0.37 -4.93
N ALA A 25 -6.40 0.47 -4.17
CA ALA A 25 -7.02 1.55 -3.43
C ALA A 25 -6.14 2.78 -3.59
N GLU A 26 -6.68 3.87 -4.11
CA GLU A 26 -5.96 5.13 -4.33
C GLU A 26 -6.75 6.30 -3.75
N ILE A 27 -6.04 7.21 -3.10
CA ILE A 27 -6.53 8.52 -2.68
C ILE A 27 -5.69 9.56 -3.42
N ASN A 28 -6.36 10.44 -4.16
CA ASN A 28 -5.76 11.59 -4.80
C ASN A 28 -6.01 12.80 -3.91
N ALA A 29 -4.94 13.44 -3.45
CA ALA A 29 -4.95 14.71 -2.75
C ALA A 29 -4.11 15.72 -3.53
N GLN A 30 -4.28 17.01 -3.20
CA GLN A 30 -3.68 18.12 -3.95
C GLN A 30 -2.17 17.99 -4.21
N LYS A 31 -1.41 17.46 -3.25
CA LYS A 31 0.05 17.32 -3.32
C LYS A 31 0.55 15.88 -3.43
N TYR A 32 -0.31 14.92 -3.11
CA TYR A 32 0.10 13.53 -2.94
C TYR A 32 -0.97 12.58 -3.42
N LYS A 33 -0.52 11.46 -3.98
CA LYS A 33 -1.34 10.27 -4.13
C LYS A 33 -0.91 9.24 -3.10
N ILE A 34 -1.88 8.67 -2.40
CA ILE A 34 -1.69 7.55 -1.48
C ILE A 34 -2.29 6.33 -2.13
N TRP A 35 -1.58 5.20 -2.13
CA TRP A 35 -2.12 3.94 -2.64
C TRP A 35 -1.94 2.80 -1.63
N LEU A 36 -2.82 1.80 -1.71
CA LEU A 36 -2.82 0.58 -0.91
C LEU A 36 -3.20 -0.63 -1.79
N SER A 37 -2.59 -1.77 -1.52
CA SER A 37 -2.97 -3.07 -2.08
C SER A 37 -2.65 -4.19 -1.08
N GLY A 38 -3.35 -5.33 -1.18
CA GLY A 38 -3.10 -6.47 -0.29
C GLY A 38 -4.37 -7.18 0.16
N ILE A 39 -4.32 -7.80 1.33
CA ILE A 39 -5.42 -8.60 1.87
C ILE A 39 -5.79 -8.19 3.28
N ALA A 40 -7.05 -8.44 3.61
CA ALA A 40 -7.62 -8.16 4.90
C ALA A 40 -8.62 -9.27 5.26
N SER A 41 -8.30 -10.07 6.27
CA SER A 41 -9.13 -11.21 6.69
C SER A 41 -10.18 -10.77 7.70
N TYR A 42 -11.46 -11.08 7.45
CA TYR A 42 -12.54 -10.85 8.41
C TYR A 42 -12.51 -11.86 9.55
N ALA A 43 -12.29 -13.14 9.25
CA ALA A 43 -12.29 -14.21 10.25
C ALA A 43 -11.05 -14.16 11.15
N GLY A 44 -9.87 -14.02 10.55
CA GLY A 44 -8.59 -13.93 11.27
C GLY A 44 -8.27 -12.51 11.77
N ARG A 45 -9.05 -11.51 11.37
CA ARG A 45 -8.82 -10.08 11.65
C ARG A 45 -7.41 -9.61 11.29
N GLY A 46 -6.73 -10.29 10.36
CA GLY A 46 -5.39 -9.94 9.93
C GLY A 46 -5.39 -8.89 8.82
N LEU A 47 -4.39 -8.01 8.84
CA LEU A 47 -4.06 -7.08 7.77
C LEU A 47 -2.67 -7.41 7.21
N ALA A 48 -2.58 -7.44 5.89
CA ALA A 48 -1.32 -7.49 5.18
C ALA A 48 -1.46 -6.63 3.91
N LEU A 49 -1.23 -5.33 4.07
CA LEU A 49 -1.32 -4.35 2.99
C LEU A 49 0.05 -3.71 2.76
N SER A 50 0.36 -3.46 1.50
CA SER A 50 1.44 -2.57 1.10
C SER A 50 0.84 -1.26 0.62
N GLY A 51 1.55 -0.16 0.85
CA GLY A 51 1.15 1.14 0.37
C GLY A 51 2.32 2.05 0.08
N GLY A 52 1.99 3.17 -0.51
CA GLY A 52 2.96 4.22 -0.75
C GLY A 52 2.34 5.59 -0.85
N VAL A 53 3.15 6.60 -0.54
CA VAL A 53 2.85 8.02 -0.77
C VAL A 53 3.79 8.51 -1.86
N VAL A 54 3.22 9.10 -2.91
CA VAL A 54 3.95 9.72 -4.01
C VAL A 54 3.47 11.15 -4.23
N PRO A 55 4.33 12.09 -4.66
CA PRO A 55 3.87 13.38 -5.14
C PRO A 55 2.81 13.24 -6.24
N SER A 56 1.81 14.10 -6.20
CA SER A 56 0.79 14.22 -7.25
C SER A 56 1.45 14.47 -8.61
N GLY A 57 0.95 13.84 -9.68
CA GLY A 57 1.54 13.94 -11.02
C GLY A 57 2.70 12.97 -11.28
N GLN A 58 3.13 12.19 -10.28
CA GLN A 58 4.10 11.11 -10.47
C GLN A 58 3.40 9.74 -10.55
N PRO A 59 3.89 8.81 -11.41
CA PRO A 59 3.36 7.46 -11.45
C PRO A 59 3.67 6.76 -10.12
N ALA A 60 2.66 6.13 -9.53
CA ALA A 60 2.88 5.26 -8.38
C ALA A 60 3.45 3.94 -8.87
N GLN A 61 4.68 3.61 -8.48
CA GLN A 61 5.19 2.26 -8.61
C GLN A 61 4.67 1.43 -7.44
N GLN A 62 3.84 0.45 -7.75
CA GLN A 62 3.40 -0.55 -6.77
C GLN A 62 4.42 -1.69 -6.80
N PRO A 63 4.92 -2.15 -5.64
CA PRO A 63 5.69 -3.38 -5.56
C PRO A 63 4.84 -4.49 -6.18
N GLN A 64 5.37 -5.12 -7.23
CA GLN A 64 4.69 -6.23 -7.87
C GLN A 64 4.56 -7.35 -6.83
N GLN A 65 3.34 -7.67 -6.41
CA GLN A 65 3.08 -8.83 -5.55
C GLN A 65 3.44 -10.09 -6.35
N ALA A 66 4.66 -10.59 -6.15
CA ALA A 66 5.04 -11.86 -6.71
C ALA A 66 4.37 -13.00 -5.96
N ASN A 67 3.85 -13.96 -6.73
CA ASN A 67 3.15 -15.16 -6.32
C ASN A 67 4.07 -16.17 -5.57
N GLY A 68 4.75 -15.74 -4.51
CA GLY A 68 5.63 -16.59 -3.70
C GLY A 68 7.09 -16.66 -4.18
N GLN A 69 7.54 -15.72 -5.00
CA GLN A 69 8.95 -15.54 -5.37
C GLN A 69 9.38 -14.14 -4.94
N ALA A 70 10.58 -13.99 -4.39
CA ALA A 70 11.08 -12.67 -4.03
C ALA A 70 11.17 -11.80 -5.31
N ALA A 71 10.23 -10.87 -5.48
CA ALA A 71 10.33 -9.88 -6.54
C ALA A 71 11.52 -8.98 -6.22
N SER A 72 12.40 -8.78 -7.20
CA SER A 72 13.37 -7.70 -7.16
C SER A 72 12.61 -6.39 -6.92
N PRO A 73 13.01 -5.58 -5.92
CA PRO A 73 12.36 -4.31 -5.69
C PRO A 73 12.49 -3.47 -6.98
N PRO A 74 11.40 -2.86 -7.48
CA PRO A 74 11.54 -1.87 -8.54
C PRO A 74 12.53 -0.78 -8.07
N PRO A 75 13.31 -0.17 -8.98
CA PRO A 75 14.24 0.89 -8.60
C PRO A 75 13.44 1.95 -7.85
N ALA A 76 13.78 2.14 -6.56
CA ALA A 76 13.09 3.10 -5.71
C ALA A 76 13.21 4.49 -6.32
N GLN A 77 12.11 5.00 -6.86
CA GLN A 77 12.06 6.39 -7.29
C GLN A 77 12.28 7.26 -6.04
N PRO A 78 13.18 8.26 -6.09
CA PRO A 78 13.67 8.97 -4.91
C PRO A 78 12.59 9.73 -4.12
N ASN A 79 11.38 9.83 -4.66
CA ASN A 79 10.30 10.63 -4.07
C ASN A 79 9.11 9.76 -3.60
N GLN A 80 9.24 8.43 -3.54
CA GLN A 80 8.20 7.55 -3.02
C GLN A 80 8.52 7.11 -1.59
N SER A 81 7.56 7.28 -0.68
CA SER A 81 7.61 6.66 0.65
C SER A 81 6.77 5.38 0.65
N LEU A 82 7.41 4.22 0.82
CA LEU A 82 6.74 2.92 0.88
C LEU A 82 6.52 2.48 2.33
N PHE A 83 5.39 1.82 2.58
CA PHE A 83 5.05 1.31 3.90
C PHE A 83 4.26 0.00 3.82
N PHE A 84 4.33 -0.76 4.90
CA PHE A 84 3.52 -1.95 5.14
C PHE A 84 2.52 -1.66 6.26
N VAL A 85 1.30 -2.16 6.11
CA VAL A 85 0.26 -2.16 7.14
C VAL A 85 0.00 -3.59 7.56
N GLY A 86 0.27 -3.88 8.82
CA GLY A 86 0.16 -5.20 9.40
C GLY A 86 -0.67 -5.23 10.68
N GLY A 87 -0.80 -6.42 11.25
CA GLY A 87 -1.42 -6.62 12.55
C GLY A 87 -2.92 -6.91 12.45
N ASN A 88 -3.64 -6.58 13.52
CA ASN A 88 -5.07 -6.82 13.61
C ASN A 88 -5.87 -5.60 13.14
N TRP A 89 -7.03 -5.77 12.53
CA TRP A 89 -7.92 -4.65 12.17
C TRP A 89 -8.25 -3.71 13.36
N SER A 90 -8.33 -4.24 14.58
CA SER A 90 -8.57 -3.45 15.78
C SER A 90 -7.30 -2.78 16.36
N ALA A 91 -6.12 -3.21 15.92
CA ALA A 91 -4.82 -2.69 16.36
C ALA A 91 -3.79 -2.82 15.22
N PRO A 92 -3.93 -2.04 14.13
CA PRO A 92 -3.00 -2.09 13.02
C PRO A 92 -1.68 -1.40 13.39
N PHE A 93 -0.59 -1.79 12.72
CA PHE A 93 0.66 -1.04 12.74
C PHE A 93 1.08 -0.67 11.32
N ILE A 94 1.85 0.41 11.21
CA ILE A 94 2.47 0.86 9.95
C ILE A 94 3.98 0.84 10.13
N SER A 95 4.70 0.19 9.20
CA SER A 95 6.16 0.15 9.20
C SER A 95 6.70 0.63 7.85
N PRO A 96 7.80 1.40 7.81
CA PRO A 96 8.43 1.77 6.55
C PRO A 96 8.97 0.53 5.84
N ILE A 97 8.89 0.51 4.51
CA ILE A 97 9.61 -0.45 3.68
C ILE A 97 10.90 0.24 3.26
N ALA A 98 12.03 -0.20 3.81
CA ALA A 98 13.33 0.34 3.43
C ALA A 98 13.58 0.07 1.94
N PRO A 99 14.08 1.06 1.16
CA PRO A 99 14.65 0.78 -0.14
C PRO A 99 15.72 -0.30 0.04
N GLY A 100 15.63 -1.39 -0.72
CA GLY A 100 16.65 -2.43 -0.67
C GLY A 100 18.00 -1.81 -0.96
N VAL A 101 18.96 -1.95 -0.04
CA VAL A 101 20.37 -1.68 -0.37
C VAL A 101 20.80 -2.77 -1.35
N SER A 102 20.83 -2.46 -2.64
CA SER A 102 21.57 -3.29 -3.59
C SER A 102 23.02 -3.30 -3.11
N GLY A 103 23.53 -4.49 -2.78
CA GLY A 103 24.87 -4.68 -2.23
C GLY A 103 25.94 -3.96 -3.04
N GLN A 104 26.91 -3.36 -2.32
CA GLN A 104 28.23 -3.06 -2.87
C GLN A 104 28.96 -4.35 -3.24
#